data_AF-A0A7V5UAJ0-F1
#
_entry.id   AF-A0A7V5UAJ0-F1
#
_cell.length_a   1.000
_cell.length_b   1.000
_cell.length_c   1.000
_cell.angle_alpha   90.00
_cell.angle_beta   90.00
_cell.angle_gamma   90.00
#
_symmetry.space_group_name_H-M   'P 1'
#
loop_
_entity.id
_entity.type
_entity.pdbx_description
1 polymer ?
#
loop_
_entity_poly.entity_id
_entity_poly.type
_entity_poly.pdbx_seq_one_letter_code
_entity_poly.pdbx_strand_id
1 'polypeptide(L)'
;MNWLLAILSVLALDAAVFWLLLRRRNIHIWFLPWLRRQLFGPFARPRVLHVVLADHWEPYYQQVARAHAHERVRRWIEGYEQLAPKHRDGRGRHPVHSYFYPVEEYDEEILDRLAEHCRRGFGDVEIHLHHDNDTHDHTRDTLANFARLLHRRHGLLRQRDGRPVYGFIHGNWALDNSRPDGRWCGVDDEIDALLQSGCVYDMTLPSAPSDTQTRRINSIYWTREDGRPRSHEHGRDARVGASGSSDELLMIQGPLGLNLRNRKAGIMPRVDGGEISADAPPDETRVALWVDAGVHVIGAPEHVFVKLYTHGLQEKNLEAFFDQGVLDRLYTSLEEYCARHGIDLRYETAWEMYQAILSLIEGREPERRVYS
;
A
#
# COMPACT_ATOMS: atom_id res chain seq x y z
N MET A 1 35.43 -32.22 -25.20
CA MET A 1 34.12 -32.72 -24.75
C MET A 1 33.93 -32.56 -23.23
N ASN A 2 34.88 -33.00 -22.39
CA ASN A 2 34.75 -32.91 -20.92
C ASN A 2 34.68 -31.49 -20.35
N TRP A 3 35.40 -30.52 -20.93
CA TRP A 3 35.37 -29.12 -20.48
C TRP A 3 34.02 -28.42 -20.73
N LEU A 4 33.36 -28.72 -21.86
CA LEU A 4 32.03 -28.19 -22.15
C LEU A 4 31.00 -28.75 -21.16
N LEU A 5 31.06 -30.05 -20.86
CA LEU A 5 30.20 -30.68 -19.87
C LEU A 5 30.43 -30.12 -18.46
N ALA A 6 31.68 -29.86 -18.08
CA ALA A 6 32.01 -29.25 -16.79
C ALA A 6 31.48 -27.81 -16.69
N ILE A 7 31.66 -26.99 -17.73
CA ILE A 7 31.12 -25.61 -17.78
C ILE A 7 29.60 -25.63 -17.72
N LEU A 8 28.93 -26.48 -18.50
CA LEU A 8 27.47 -26.61 -18.46
C LEU A 8 26.96 -27.07 -17.09
N SER A 9 27.69 -27.95 -16.41
CA SER A 9 27.32 -28.42 -15.07
C SER A 9 27.45 -27.31 -14.02
N VAL A 10 28.51 -26.50 -14.08
CA VAL A 10 28.69 -25.34 -13.19
C VAL A 10 27.59 -24.31 -13.44
N LEU A 11 27.33 -23.96 -14.71
CA LEU A 11 26.25 -23.03 -15.07
C LEU A 11 24.88 -23.53 -14.61
N ALA A 12 24.61 -24.83 -14.73
CA ALA A 12 23.37 -25.44 -14.25
C ALA A 12 23.25 -25.37 -12.72
N LEU A 13 24.35 -25.61 -12.00
CA LEU A 13 24.39 -25.50 -10.54
C LEU A 13 24.17 -24.05 -10.08
N ASP A 14 24.85 -23.09 -10.70
CA ASP A 14 24.69 -21.67 -10.40
C ASP A 14 23.26 -21.19 -10.68
N ALA A 15 22.68 -21.63 -11.80
CA ALA A 15 21.28 -21.34 -12.14
C ALA A 15 20.31 -21.96 -11.12
N ALA A 16 20.57 -23.18 -10.65
CA ALA A 16 19.75 -23.84 -9.63
C ALA A 16 19.84 -23.12 -8.27
N VAL A 17 21.03 -22.72 -7.84
CA VAL A 17 21.23 -21.95 -6.61
C VAL A 17 20.54 -20.58 -6.71
N PHE A 18 20.70 -19.89 -7.82
CA PHE A 18 20.02 -18.62 -8.07
C PHE A 18 18.49 -18.78 -8.03
N TRP A 19 17.95 -19.81 -8.67
CA TRP A 19 16.52 -20.10 -8.66
C TRP A 19 15.98 -20.42 -7.25
N LEU A 20 16.72 -21.19 -6.44
CA LEU A 20 16.38 -21.46 -5.05
C LEU A 20 16.34 -20.19 -4.21
N LEU A 21 17.29 -19.26 -4.43
CA LEU A 21 17.31 -17.96 -3.75
C LEU A 21 16.10 -17.10 -4.13
N LEU A 22 15.72 -17.08 -5.42
CA LEU A 22 14.51 -16.38 -5.88
C LEU A 22 13.23 -17.02 -5.32
N ARG A 23 13.18 -18.34 -5.18
CA ARG A 23 12.01 -19.05 -4.63
C ARG A 23 11.81 -18.82 -3.15
N ARG A 24 12.88 -18.74 -2.35
CA ARG A 24 12.79 -18.59 -0.88
C ARG A 24 12.00 -17.34 -0.44
N ARG A 25 11.95 -16.30 -1.26
CA ARG A 25 11.24 -15.04 -1.00
C ARG A 25 10.18 -14.73 -2.07
N ASN A 26 9.75 -15.76 -2.81
CA ASN A 26 8.75 -15.63 -3.89
C ASN A 26 9.08 -14.59 -4.98
N ILE A 27 10.35 -14.21 -5.11
CA ILE A 27 10.82 -13.22 -6.11
C ILE A 27 10.57 -13.75 -7.53
N HIS A 28 10.67 -15.07 -7.73
CA HIS A 28 10.38 -15.72 -9.01
C HIS A 28 8.97 -15.42 -9.57
N ILE A 29 8.01 -15.01 -8.75
CA ILE A 29 6.66 -14.63 -9.19
C ILE A 29 6.71 -13.35 -10.03
N TRP A 30 7.47 -12.35 -9.59
CA TRP A 30 7.43 -10.99 -10.14
C TRP A 30 8.76 -10.51 -10.75
N PHE A 31 9.83 -11.30 -10.67
CA PHE A 31 11.15 -10.95 -11.19
C PHE A 31 11.14 -10.58 -12.69
N LEU A 32 10.46 -11.37 -13.51
CA LEU A 32 10.40 -11.13 -14.96
C LEU A 32 9.63 -9.84 -15.30
N PRO A 33 8.43 -9.59 -14.75
CA PRO A 33 7.77 -8.29 -14.84
C PRO A 33 8.65 -7.11 -14.42
N TRP A 34 9.35 -7.23 -13.28
CA TRP A 34 10.29 -6.21 -12.80
C TRP A 34 11.42 -5.98 -13.81
N LEU A 35 12.10 -7.03 -14.26
CA LEU A 35 13.21 -6.92 -15.21
C LEU A 35 12.77 -6.33 -16.55
N ARG A 36 11.60 -6.76 -17.07
CA ARG A 36 11.03 -6.21 -18.30
C ARG A 36 10.79 -4.71 -18.18
N ARG A 37 10.32 -4.24 -17.02
CA ARG A 37 10.14 -2.82 -16.75
C ARG A 37 11.47 -2.07 -16.67
N GLN A 38 12.50 -2.65 -16.04
CA GLN A 38 13.83 -2.02 -16.00
C GLN A 38 14.46 -1.87 -17.39
N LEU A 39 14.21 -2.81 -18.31
CA LEU A 39 14.79 -2.80 -19.65
C LEU A 39 13.97 -2.02 -20.69
N PHE A 40 12.64 -2.02 -20.56
CA PHE A 40 11.72 -1.53 -21.59
C PHE A 40 10.61 -0.63 -21.04
N GLY A 41 10.67 -0.27 -19.76
CA GLY A 41 9.67 0.59 -19.13
C GLY A 41 9.67 1.99 -19.75
N PRO A 42 8.50 2.65 -19.80
CA PRO A 42 8.44 4.02 -20.28
C PRO A 42 9.30 4.91 -19.39
N PHE A 43 10.20 5.69 -20.00
CA PHE A 43 10.94 6.73 -19.30
C PHE A 43 10.15 8.03 -19.42
N ALA A 44 9.53 8.46 -18.33
CA ALA A 44 9.02 9.81 -18.18
C ALA A 44 9.70 10.44 -16.97
N ARG A 45 10.09 11.71 -17.09
CA ARG A 45 10.59 12.45 -15.94
C ARG A 45 9.41 12.76 -15.02
N PRO A 46 9.38 12.28 -13.77
CA PRO A 46 8.31 12.60 -12.84
C PRO A 46 8.23 14.12 -12.65
N ARG A 47 7.01 14.67 -12.71
CA ARG A 47 6.73 16.08 -12.40
C ARG A 47 6.03 16.21 -11.06
N VAL A 48 5.20 15.24 -10.72
CA VAL A 48 4.44 15.19 -9.47
C VAL A 48 4.66 13.85 -8.81
N LEU A 49 4.95 13.85 -7.51
CA LEU A 49 5.06 12.65 -6.68
C LEU A 49 3.95 12.65 -5.64
N HIS A 50 2.98 11.76 -5.82
CA HIS A 50 1.88 11.52 -4.88
C HIS A 50 2.32 10.45 -3.88
N VAL A 51 2.40 10.78 -2.59
CA VAL A 51 2.85 9.86 -1.55
C VAL A 51 1.74 9.61 -0.54
N VAL A 52 1.45 8.33 -0.29
CA VAL A 52 0.60 7.87 0.81
C VAL A 52 1.37 6.90 1.69
N LEU A 53 1.16 6.98 3.00
CA LEU A 53 1.55 5.95 3.95
C LEU A 53 0.28 5.21 4.40
N ALA A 54 0.10 3.99 3.92
CA ALA A 54 -1.04 3.12 4.21
C ALA A 54 -0.71 2.16 5.35
N ASP A 55 -1.25 2.42 6.53
CA ASP A 55 -0.88 1.71 7.76
C ASP A 55 -1.89 0.61 8.10
N HIS A 56 -1.38 -0.59 8.30
CA HIS A 56 -2.10 -1.67 8.98
C HIS A 56 -2.21 -1.30 10.47
N TRP A 57 -3.18 -0.45 10.77
CA TRP A 57 -3.25 0.26 12.04
C TRP A 57 -4.00 -0.61 13.06
N GLU A 58 -3.27 -1.51 13.71
CA GLU A 58 -3.76 -2.57 14.62
C GLU A 58 -3.44 -2.25 16.10
N PRO A 59 -4.32 -1.54 16.84
CA PRO A 59 -4.08 -1.22 18.25
C PRO A 59 -3.87 -2.42 19.14
N TYR A 60 -4.58 -3.51 18.84
CA TYR A 60 -4.58 -4.73 19.63
C TYR A 60 -3.60 -5.78 19.10
N TYR A 61 -2.64 -5.41 18.24
CA TYR A 61 -1.59 -6.31 17.77
C TYR A 61 -0.98 -7.12 18.92
N GLN A 62 -0.86 -8.44 18.73
CA GLN A 62 -0.52 -9.44 19.75
C GLN A 62 -1.53 -9.60 20.90
N GLN A 63 -2.80 -9.24 20.67
CA GLN A 63 -3.91 -9.38 21.62
C GLN A 63 -3.60 -8.74 22.98
N VAL A 64 -2.98 -7.57 22.96
CA VAL A 64 -2.65 -6.84 24.19
C VAL A 64 -3.89 -6.40 24.96
N ALA A 65 -3.73 -6.16 26.26
CA ALA A 65 -4.81 -5.62 27.08
C ALA A 65 -5.24 -4.23 26.56
N ARG A 66 -6.53 -3.91 26.71
CA ARG A 66 -7.14 -2.64 26.29
C ARG A 66 -6.35 -1.40 26.72
N ALA A 67 -5.91 -1.35 27.98
CA ALA A 67 -5.13 -0.21 28.49
C ALA A 67 -3.83 0.02 27.70
N HIS A 68 -3.18 -1.06 27.27
CA HIS A 68 -1.96 -1.01 26.48
C HIS A 68 -2.23 -0.57 25.03
N ALA A 69 -3.30 -1.09 24.41
CA ALA A 69 -3.75 -0.63 23.09
C ALA A 69 -4.04 0.88 23.08
N HIS A 70 -4.74 1.37 24.10
CA HIS A 70 -5.03 2.80 24.27
C HIS A 70 -3.77 3.65 24.45
N GLU A 71 -2.80 3.16 25.21
CA GLU A 71 -1.52 3.85 25.40
C GLU A 71 -0.69 3.90 24.10
N ARG A 72 -0.66 2.82 23.31
CA ARG A 72 -0.04 2.81 21.98
C ARG A 72 -0.66 3.88 21.08
N VAL A 73 -1.99 3.93 21.03
CA VAL A 73 -2.74 4.91 20.23
C VAL A 73 -2.47 6.33 20.69
N ARG A 74 -2.48 6.57 22.01
CA ARG A 74 -2.16 7.88 22.59
C ARG A 74 -0.78 8.35 22.16
N ARG A 75 0.24 7.49 22.34
CA ARG A 75 1.62 7.78 21.97
C ARG A 75 1.77 8.03 20.45
N TRP A 76 1.08 7.24 19.63
CA TRP A 76 1.08 7.41 18.19
C TRP A 76 0.52 8.77 17.78
N ILE A 77 -0.68 9.12 18.24
CA ILE A 77 -1.35 10.38 17.92
C ILE A 77 -0.49 11.56 18.37
N GLU A 78 -0.04 11.58 19.62
CA GLU A 78 0.78 12.68 20.15
C GLU A 78 2.11 12.83 19.40
N GLY A 79 2.77 11.71 19.08
CA GLY A 79 4.01 11.70 18.33
C GLY A 79 3.82 12.23 16.91
N TYR A 80 2.77 11.79 16.22
CA TYR A 80 2.50 12.21 14.84
C TYR A 80 2.09 13.68 14.76
N GLU A 81 1.27 14.16 15.69
CA GLU A 81 0.86 15.57 15.76
C GLU A 81 2.01 16.52 16.02
N GLN A 82 3.04 16.09 16.74
CA GLN A 82 4.28 16.86 16.93
C GLN A 82 5.22 16.77 15.72
N LEU A 83 5.24 15.62 15.04
CA LEU A 83 6.15 15.34 13.95
C LEU A 83 5.70 15.99 12.64
N ALA A 84 4.48 15.72 12.18
CA ALA A 84 4.02 16.09 10.86
C ALA A 84 4.18 17.60 10.57
N PRO A 85 3.84 18.53 11.50
CA PRO A 85 4.00 19.96 11.26
C PRO A 85 5.43 20.46 11.08
N LYS A 86 6.46 19.61 11.20
CA LYS A 86 7.85 19.95 10.87
C LYS A 86 8.17 19.84 9.37
N HIS A 87 7.31 19.13 8.62
CA HIS A 87 7.51 18.74 7.22
C HIS A 87 6.48 19.41 6.32
N ARG A 88 6.81 19.67 5.05
CA ARG A 88 5.94 20.37 4.10
C ARG A 88 6.14 19.88 2.67
N ASP A 89 5.03 19.62 1.99
CA ASP A 89 5.02 19.31 0.56
C ASP A 89 5.08 20.58 -0.32
N GLY A 90 5.04 20.42 -1.65
CA GLY A 90 5.06 21.53 -2.61
C GLY A 90 3.88 22.50 -2.54
N ARG A 91 2.88 22.18 -1.70
CA ARG A 91 1.66 22.97 -1.46
C ARG A 91 1.61 23.53 -0.04
N GLY A 92 2.63 23.30 0.78
CA GLY A 92 2.66 23.74 2.17
C GLY A 92 1.80 22.89 3.11
N ARG A 93 1.40 21.69 2.69
CA ARG A 93 0.69 20.74 3.57
C ARG A 93 1.72 19.88 4.29
N HIS A 94 1.48 19.59 5.57
CA HIS A 94 2.25 18.58 6.28
C HIS A 94 1.87 17.16 5.81
N PRO A 95 2.71 16.14 6.07
CA PRO A 95 2.35 14.75 5.86
C PRO A 95 1.03 14.38 6.54
N VAL A 96 0.25 13.56 5.85
CA VAL A 96 -0.98 12.97 6.36
C VAL A 96 -0.90 11.46 6.28
N HIS A 97 -1.61 10.78 7.18
CA HIS A 97 -1.55 9.33 7.32
C HIS A 97 -2.86 8.66 6.91
N SER A 98 -2.79 7.41 6.46
CA SER A 98 -4.00 6.61 6.15
C SER A 98 -4.08 5.42 7.10
N TYR A 99 -5.08 5.45 7.96
CA TYR A 99 -5.31 4.46 9.01
C TYR A 99 -6.26 3.39 8.51
N PHE A 100 -5.74 2.25 8.06
CA PHE A 100 -6.59 1.11 7.73
C PHE A 100 -6.90 0.35 9.02
N TYR A 101 -8.08 0.62 9.58
CA TYR A 101 -8.49 0.11 10.90
C TYR A 101 -9.09 -1.30 10.78
N PRO A 102 -8.62 -2.30 11.55
CA PRO A 102 -9.11 -3.67 11.53
C PRO A 102 -10.54 -3.76 12.10
N VAL A 103 -11.47 -4.31 11.32
CA VAL A 103 -12.89 -4.48 11.72
C VAL A 103 -13.01 -5.23 13.06
N GLU A 104 -12.23 -6.29 13.23
CA GLU A 104 -12.26 -7.20 14.36
C GLU A 104 -11.69 -6.61 15.66
N GLU A 105 -11.00 -5.47 15.61
CA GLU A 105 -10.47 -4.77 16.79
C GLU A 105 -11.26 -3.49 17.12
N TYR A 106 -12.54 -3.42 16.76
CA TYR A 106 -13.38 -2.25 17.07
C TYR A 106 -13.31 -1.86 18.56
N ASP A 107 -12.84 -0.65 18.83
CA ASP A 107 -12.93 0.01 20.13
C ASP A 107 -13.43 1.44 19.93
N GLU A 108 -14.58 1.74 20.53
CA GLU A 108 -15.28 3.01 20.40
C GLU A 108 -14.42 4.22 20.80
N GLU A 109 -13.68 4.12 21.91
CA GLU A 109 -12.87 5.22 22.42
C GLU A 109 -11.62 5.46 21.57
N ILE A 110 -11.02 4.39 21.03
CA ILE A 110 -9.88 4.51 20.11
C ILE A 110 -10.34 5.19 18.82
N LEU A 111 -11.47 4.77 18.25
CA LEU A 111 -11.99 5.35 17.01
C LEU A 111 -12.47 6.79 17.19
N ASP A 112 -13.04 7.16 18.35
CA ASP A 112 -13.37 8.56 18.65
C ASP A 112 -12.12 9.44 18.70
N ARG A 113 -11.02 8.95 19.30
CA ARG A 113 -9.73 9.66 19.31
C ARG A 113 -9.15 9.77 17.91
N LEU A 114 -9.20 8.69 17.13
CA LEU A 114 -8.71 8.69 15.75
C LEU A 114 -9.54 9.64 14.86
N ALA A 115 -10.86 9.68 15.05
CA ALA A 115 -11.74 10.60 14.33
C ALA A 115 -11.44 12.06 14.65
N GLU A 116 -11.17 12.41 15.90
CA GLU A 116 -10.70 13.76 16.26
C GLU A 116 -9.35 14.09 15.61
N HIS A 117 -8.41 13.14 15.65
CA HIS A 117 -7.10 13.29 15.02
C HIS A 117 -7.22 13.54 13.49
N CYS A 118 -8.08 12.79 12.80
CA CYS A 118 -8.35 12.98 11.37
C CYS A 118 -9.05 14.32 11.09
N ARG A 119 -10.04 14.72 11.90
CA ARG A 119 -10.72 16.02 11.77
C ARG A 119 -9.76 17.21 11.94
N ARG A 120 -8.71 17.04 12.73
CA ARG A 120 -7.62 18.02 12.87
C ARG A 120 -6.65 18.05 11.68
N GLY A 121 -6.88 17.22 10.65
CA GLY A 121 -6.13 17.26 9.39
C GLY A 121 -4.93 16.32 9.32
N PHE A 122 -4.73 15.42 10.28
CA PHE A 122 -3.54 14.55 10.32
C PHE A 122 -3.68 13.24 9.55
N GLY A 123 -4.87 12.89 9.07
CA GLY A 123 -5.06 11.68 8.28
C GLY A 123 -6.51 11.41 7.94
N ASP A 124 -6.75 10.19 7.44
CA ASP A 124 -8.07 9.67 7.13
C ASP A 124 -8.14 8.17 7.47
N VAL A 125 -9.35 7.66 7.67
CA VAL A 125 -9.60 6.26 8.06
C VAL A 125 -10.13 5.46 6.89
N GLU A 126 -9.60 4.26 6.72
CA GLU A 126 -10.04 3.26 5.75
C GLU A 126 -10.23 1.90 6.46
N ILE A 127 -10.71 0.88 5.75
CA ILE A 127 -11.07 -0.40 6.37
C ILE A 127 -10.03 -1.47 6.07
N HIS A 128 -9.71 -2.22 7.11
CA HIS A 128 -8.85 -3.39 7.05
C HIS A 128 -9.55 -4.55 7.73
N LEU A 129 -9.32 -5.78 7.25
CA LEU A 129 -9.94 -6.98 7.82
C LEU A 129 -8.96 -8.14 7.81
N HIS A 130 -8.81 -8.81 8.94
CA HIS A 130 -8.30 -10.17 8.99
C HIS A 130 -9.46 -11.16 9.04
N HIS A 131 -9.49 -12.12 8.12
CA HIS A 131 -10.46 -13.19 8.11
C HIS A 131 -9.85 -14.48 7.56
N ASP A 132 -10.49 -15.61 7.83
CA ASP A 132 -10.03 -16.95 7.46
C ASP A 132 -11.22 -17.90 7.40
N ASN A 133 -11.32 -18.69 6.33
CA ASN A 133 -12.44 -19.59 6.07
C ASN A 133 -13.80 -18.88 6.18
N ASP A 134 -13.87 -17.67 5.62
CA ASP A 134 -15.09 -16.86 5.58
C ASP A 134 -15.94 -17.18 4.33
N THR A 135 -17.06 -16.48 4.16
CA THR A 135 -17.98 -16.61 3.03
C THR A 135 -18.31 -15.23 2.47
N HIS A 136 -18.66 -15.18 1.18
CA HIS A 136 -19.09 -13.95 0.49
C HIS A 136 -20.05 -13.10 1.32
N ASP A 137 -21.17 -13.71 1.75
CA ASP A 137 -22.23 -12.98 2.46
C ASP A 137 -21.76 -12.42 3.80
N HIS A 138 -21.01 -13.21 4.57
CA HIS A 138 -20.50 -12.77 5.86
C HIS A 138 -19.45 -11.68 5.73
N THR A 139 -18.50 -11.81 4.78
CA THR A 139 -17.49 -10.79 4.51
C THR A 139 -18.14 -9.49 4.03
N ARG A 140 -19.06 -9.55 3.05
CA ARG A 140 -19.83 -8.40 2.56
C ARG A 140 -20.56 -7.69 3.71
N ASP A 141 -21.31 -8.45 4.51
CA ASP A 141 -22.14 -7.88 5.57
C ASP A 141 -21.30 -7.30 6.70
N THR A 142 -20.20 -7.96 7.08
CA THR A 142 -19.22 -7.48 8.07
C THR A 142 -18.66 -6.12 7.66
N LEU A 143 -18.15 -6.02 6.43
CA LEU A 143 -17.57 -4.79 5.91
C LEU A 143 -18.62 -3.68 5.76
N ALA A 144 -19.80 -4.00 5.21
CA ALA A 144 -20.87 -3.01 5.03
C ALA A 144 -21.38 -2.47 6.36
N ASN A 145 -21.49 -3.34 7.38
CA ASN A 145 -21.91 -2.93 8.72
C ASN A 145 -20.84 -2.08 9.40
N PHE A 146 -19.57 -2.44 9.27
CA PHE A 146 -18.47 -1.64 9.82
C PHE A 146 -18.35 -0.27 9.15
N ALA A 147 -18.48 -0.20 7.82
CA ALA A 147 -18.49 1.07 7.10
C ALA A 147 -19.63 2.00 7.56
N ARG A 148 -20.83 1.43 7.79
CA ARG A 148 -21.96 2.19 8.36
C ARG A 148 -21.69 2.62 9.80
N LEU A 149 -21.04 1.79 10.62
CA LEU A 149 -20.69 2.10 12.00
C LEU A 149 -19.69 3.27 12.05
N LEU A 150 -18.58 3.16 11.32
CA LEU A 150 -17.57 4.23 11.19
C LEU A 150 -18.22 5.56 10.80
N HIS A 151 -19.09 5.53 9.80
CA HIS A 151 -19.78 6.72 9.35
C HIS A 151 -20.79 7.30 10.35
N ARG A 152 -21.71 6.48 10.86
CA ARG A 152 -22.79 6.97 11.71
C ARG A 152 -22.35 7.31 13.12
N ARG A 153 -21.43 6.54 13.71
CA ARG A 153 -20.99 6.73 15.11
C ARG A 153 -19.82 7.70 15.22
N HIS A 154 -18.88 7.66 14.29
CA HIS A 154 -17.62 8.41 14.41
C HIS A 154 -17.50 9.56 13.40
N GLY A 155 -18.44 9.70 12.44
CA GLY A 155 -18.34 10.70 11.39
C GLY A 155 -17.16 10.45 10.43
N LEU A 156 -16.64 9.22 10.42
CA LEU A 156 -15.56 8.78 9.56
C LEU A 156 -16.12 8.31 8.20
N LEU A 157 -15.26 8.12 7.22
CA LEU A 157 -15.65 7.75 5.86
C LEU A 157 -16.57 8.78 5.18
N ARG A 158 -16.56 8.64 3.87
CA ARG A 158 -17.19 9.47 2.86
C ARG A 158 -18.41 8.74 2.33
N GLN A 159 -19.40 9.48 1.82
CA GLN A 159 -20.56 8.89 1.15
C GLN A 159 -20.54 9.12 -0.35
N ARG A 160 -21.01 8.12 -1.09
CA ARG A 160 -21.38 8.21 -2.51
C ARG A 160 -22.77 7.59 -2.67
N ASP A 161 -23.68 8.33 -3.31
CA ASP A 161 -25.08 7.90 -3.51
C ASP A 161 -25.78 7.42 -2.22
N GLY A 162 -25.54 8.14 -1.11
CA GLY A 162 -26.14 7.86 0.20
C GLY A 162 -25.57 6.63 0.92
N ARG A 163 -24.48 6.02 0.43
CA ARG A 163 -23.80 4.88 1.06
C ARG A 163 -22.37 5.27 1.45
N PRO A 164 -21.89 4.86 2.65
CA PRO A 164 -20.47 4.94 2.96
C PRO A 164 -19.67 4.17 1.90
N VAL A 165 -18.62 4.80 1.41
CA VAL A 165 -17.62 4.14 0.58
C VAL A 165 -16.30 4.12 1.34
N TYR A 166 -15.44 3.14 1.08
CA TYR A 166 -14.13 3.00 1.73
C TYR A 166 -13.07 2.40 0.76
N GLY A 167 -11.81 2.42 1.16
CA GLY A 167 -10.70 1.69 0.57
C GLY A 167 -10.28 0.53 1.47
N PHE A 168 -9.75 -0.53 0.88
CA PHE A 168 -9.49 -1.78 1.59
C PHE A 168 -8.01 -2.17 1.63
N ILE A 169 -7.63 -2.79 2.74
CA ILE A 169 -6.42 -3.61 2.86
C ILE A 169 -6.82 -4.95 3.46
N HIS A 170 -6.41 -6.03 2.82
CA HIS A 170 -6.55 -7.38 3.36
C HIS A 170 -5.42 -7.65 4.37
N GLY A 171 -5.77 -7.91 5.63
CA GLY A 171 -4.78 -8.00 6.72
C GLY A 171 -3.80 -9.16 6.61
N ASN A 172 -4.29 -10.30 6.15
CA ASN A 172 -3.44 -11.46 5.86
C ASN A 172 -2.77 -11.44 4.47
N TRP A 173 -2.91 -10.34 3.72
CA TRP A 173 -2.48 -10.20 2.33
C TRP A 173 -3.04 -11.22 1.33
N ALA A 174 -4.02 -12.03 1.74
CA ALA A 174 -4.56 -13.16 1.00
C ALA A 174 -5.83 -12.78 0.22
N LEU A 175 -5.89 -11.52 -0.25
CA LEU A 175 -7.01 -10.98 -1.02
C LEU A 175 -7.50 -11.98 -2.07
N ASP A 176 -8.81 -12.16 -2.12
CA ASP A 176 -9.53 -13.00 -3.05
C ASP A 176 -9.00 -14.44 -3.05
N ASN A 177 -8.93 -14.99 -1.84
CA ASN A 177 -8.42 -16.32 -1.50
C ASN A 177 -7.08 -16.67 -2.17
N SER A 178 -6.16 -15.70 -2.23
CA SER A 178 -4.95 -15.82 -3.06
C SER A 178 -3.88 -16.76 -2.54
N ARG A 179 -3.98 -17.16 -1.28
CA ARG A 179 -3.00 -18.05 -0.67
C ARG A 179 -3.20 -19.49 -1.17
N PRO A 180 -2.14 -20.21 -1.62
CA PRO A 180 -2.30 -21.53 -2.24
C PRO A 180 -2.94 -22.62 -1.37
N ASP A 181 -2.91 -22.48 -0.04
CA ASP A 181 -3.52 -23.42 0.90
C ASP A 181 -4.99 -23.08 1.26
N GLY A 182 -5.56 -22.04 0.64
CA GLY A 182 -6.93 -21.57 0.90
C GLY A 182 -7.15 -20.99 2.29
N ARG A 183 -6.06 -20.68 3.02
CA ARG A 183 -6.12 -20.08 4.36
C ARG A 183 -6.10 -18.56 4.28
N TRP A 184 -6.55 -17.96 5.37
CA TRP A 184 -6.47 -16.54 5.66
C TRP A 184 -7.29 -15.63 4.74
N CYS A 185 -8.32 -16.20 4.12
CA CYS A 185 -9.42 -15.52 3.46
C CYS A 185 -10.62 -16.49 3.38
N GLY A 186 -10.64 -17.40 2.39
CA GLY A 186 -11.71 -18.39 2.17
C GLY A 186 -12.83 -17.93 1.24
N VAL A 187 -12.75 -16.72 0.69
CA VAL A 187 -13.74 -16.14 -0.22
C VAL A 187 -13.14 -16.04 -1.62
N ASP A 188 -13.60 -16.93 -2.51
CA ASP A 188 -13.13 -17.03 -3.91
C ASP A 188 -13.64 -15.90 -4.80
N ASP A 189 -14.60 -15.11 -4.32
CA ASP A 189 -15.23 -14.00 -5.01
C ASP A 189 -15.20 -12.70 -4.16
N GLU A 190 -14.09 -12.47 -3.47
CA GLU A 190 -13.94 -11.39 -2.48
C GLU A 190 -14.03 -10.02 -3.15
N ILE A 191 -13.67 -9.90 -4.43
CA ILE A 191 -13.77 -8.63 -5.16
C ILE A 191 -15.23 -8.16 -5.26
N ASP A 192 -16.16 -9.07 -5.53
CA ASP A 192 -17.58 -8.74 -5.56
C ASP A 192 -18.10 -8.42 -4.15
N ALA A 193 -17.68 -9.17 -3.13
CA ALA A 193 -18.06 -8.88 -1.74
C ALA A 193 -17.62 -7.47 -1.31
N LEU A 194 -16.40 -7.07 -1.68
CA LEU A 194 -15.85 -5.73 -1.46
C LEU A 194 -16.64 -4.65 -2.19
N LEU A 195 -16.95 -4.83 -3.47
CA LEU A 195 -17.73 -3.85 -4.24
C LEU A 195 -19.14 -3.67 -3.65
N GLN A 196 -19.80 -4.77 -3.30
CA GLN A 196 -21.14 -4.76 -2.74
C GLN A 196 -21.22 -4.11 -1.35
N SER A 197 -20.14 -4.17 -0.56
CA SER A 197 -20.07 -3.53 0.76
C SER A 197 -19.72 -2.03 0.70
N GLY A 198 -19.30 -1.51 -0.46
CA GLY A 198 -18.96 -0.10 -0.67
C GLY A 198 -17.46 0.17 -0.82
N CYS A 199 -16.62 -0.85 -0.97
CA CYS A 199 -15.22 -0.69 -1.32
C CYS A 199 -15.09 -0.12 -2.75
N VAL A 200 -14.16 0.81 -2.95
CA VAL A 200 -13.93 1.42 -4.27
C VAL A 200 -12.48 1.34 -4.75
N TYR A 201 -11.55 0.97 -3.87
CA TYR A 201 -10.18 0.64 -4.23
C TYR A 201 -9.54 -0.27 -3.18
N ASP A 202 -8.55 -1.05 -3.63
CA ASP A 202 -7.71 -1.89 -2.78
C ASP A 202 -6.26 -1.39 -2.79
N MET A 203 -5.62 -1.50 -1.63
CA MET A 203 -4.22 -1.19 -1.37
C MET A 203 -3.49 -2.35 -0.71
N THR A 204 -3.89 -3.60 -0.92
CA THR A 204 -3.25 -4.79 -0.32
C THR A 204 -1.84 -5.02 -0.87
N LEU A 205 -1.61 -4.73 -2.17
CA LEU A 205 -0.36 -5.08 -2.85
C LEU A 205 0.67 -3.92 -2.86
N PRO A 206 1.99 -4.20 -2.80
CA PRO A 206 2.62 -5.52 -2.82
C PRO A 206 2.54 -6.25 -1.47
N SER A 207 2.52 -7.58 -1.52
CA SER A 207 2.60 -8.48 -0.37
C SER A 207 3.92 -9.28 -0.33
N ALA A 208 4.84 -9.02 -1.27
CA ALA A 208 6.15 -9.64 -1.27
C ALA A 208 6.85 -9.45 0.09
N PRO A 209 7.45 -10.50 0.68
CA PRO A 209 7.83 -11.77 0.05
C PRO A 209 6.79 -12.91 0.19
N SER A 210 5.54 -12.62 0.57
CA SER A 210 4.46 -13.61 0.66
C SER A 210 4.26 -14.37 -0.66
N ASP A 211 3.72 -15.57 -0.57
CA ASP A 211 3.26 -16.35 -1.73
C ASP A 211 1.93 -15.84 -2.31
N THR A 212 1.26 -14.92 -1.61
CA THR A 212 0.10 -14.17 -2.11
C THR A 212 0.48 -13.02 -3.06
N GLN A 213 1.78 -12.75 -3.24
CA GLN A 213 2.23 -11.73 -4.19
C GLN A 213 1.85 -12.14 -5.61
N THR A 214 1.38 -11.17 -6.40
CA THR A 214 0.97 -11.39 -7.79
C THR A 214 2.12 -11.10 -8.76
N ARG A 215 2.00 -11.61 -10.00
CA ARG A 215 2.95 -11.31 -11.09
C ARG A 215 2.87 -9.85 -11.51
N ARG A 216 1.68 -9.24 -11.48
CA ARG A 216 1.48 -7.83 -11.80
C ARG A 216 1.99 -6.97 -10.65
N ILE A 217 2.91 -6.06 -10.94
CA ILE A 217 3.55 -5.19 -9.95
C ILE A 217 3.55 -3.75 -10.44
N ASN A 218 3.69 -2.80 -9.52
CA ASN A 218 3.93 -1.38 -9.82
C ASN A 218 2.88 -0.79 -10.77
N SER A 219 1.62 -1.15 -10.56
CA SER A 219 0.51 -0.88 -11.48
C SER A 219 -0.71 -0.30 -10.77
N ILE A 220 -1.47 0.52 -11.51
CA ILE A 220 -2.83 0.94 -11.15
C ILE A 220 -3.76 0.38 -12.22
N TYR A 221 -4.77 -0.38 -11.83
CA TYR A 221 -5.62 -1.10 -12.77
C TYR A 221 -7.00 -1.38 -12.20
N TRP A 222 -7.97 -1.53 -13.09
CA TRP A 222 -9.32 -1.97 -12.77
C TRP A 222 -9.37 -3.49 -12.82
N THR A 223 -9.83 -4.13 -11.74
CA THR A 223 -10.10 -5.56 -11.70
C THR A 223 -11.59 -5.83 -11.54
N ARG A 224 -12.03 -7.00 -11.98
CA ARG A 224 -13.40 -7.50 -11.85
C ARG A 224 -13.34 -8.93 -11.37
N GLU A 225 -14.35 -9.34 -10.63
CA GLU A 225 -14.57 -10.73 -10.24
C GLU A 225 -14.74 -11.66 -11.47
N ASP A 226 -14.19 -12.88 -11.38
CA ASP A 226 -14.33 -13.92 -12.41
C ASP A 226 -14.86 -15.28 -11.87
N GLY A 227 -15.26 -15.31 -10.61
CA GLY A 227 -15.80 -16.46 -9.88
C GLY A 227 -14.73 -17.46 -9.43
N ARG A 228 -13.47 -17.02 -9.34
CA ARG A 228 -12.32 -17.86 -8.95
C ARG A 228 -11.39 -17.06 -8.05
N PRO A 229 -10.65 -17.74 -7.15
CA PRO A 229 -9.60 -17.09 -6.40
C PRO A 229 -8.64 -16.33 -7.31
N ARG A 230 -8.14 -15.20 -6.82
CA ARG A 230 -7.10 -14.38 -7.47
C ARG A 230 -7.57 -13.68 -8.73
N SER A 231 -8.86 -13.39 -8.87
CA SER A 231 -9.41 -12.54 -9.94
C SER A 231 -8.64 -11.22 -10.07
N HIS A 232 -8.19 -10.66 -8.93
CA HIS A 232 -7.37 -9.44 -8.87
C HIS A 232 -5.98 -9.53 -9.54
N GLU A 233 -5.50 -10.70 -9.95
CA GLU A 233 -4.28 -10.79 -10.78
C GLU A 233 -4.49 -10.30 -12.21
N HIS A 234 -5.74 -10.29 -12.63
CA HIS A 234 -6.18 -9.87 -13.95
C HIS A 234 -6.84 -8.49 -13.87
N GLY A 235 -7.32 -7.99 -15.01
CA GLY A 235 -7.86 -6.64 -15.12
C GLY A 235 -7.11 -5.77 -16.12
N ARG A 236 -7.66 -4.58 -16.37
CA ARG A 236 -7.19 -3.64 -17.39
C ARG A 236 -6.52 -2.44 -16.73
N ASP A 237 -5.44 -1.93 -17.34
CA ASP A 237 -4.73 -0.78 -16.79
C ASP A 237 -5.66 0.44 -16.64
N ALA A 238 -5.48 1.18 -15.55
CA ALA A 238 -6.09 2.49 -15.40
C ALA A 238 -5.44 3.43 -16.42
N ARG A 239 -6.27 4.06 -17.27
CA ARG A 239 -5.81 4.85 -18.41
C ARG A 239 -6.62 6.14 -18.53
N VAL A 240 -5.96 7.22 -18.95
CA VAL A 240 -6.61 8.47 -19.34
C VAL A 240 -7.69 8.19 -20.40
N GLY A 241 -8.91 8.67 -20.17
CA GLY A 241 -10.09 8.46 -21.00
C GLY A 241 -10.79 7.12 -20.82
N ALA A 242 -10.38 6.27 -19.86
CA ALA A 242 -10.94 4.92 -19.66
C ALA A 242 -11.44 4.70 -18.22
N SER A 243 -12.54 5.37 -17.89
CA SER A 243 -13.22 5.28 -16.59
C SER A 243 -13.55 3.83 -16.18
N GLY A 244 -13.59 3.59 -14.87
CA GLY A 244 -14.06 2.33 -14.29
C GLY A 244 -15.56 2.10 -14.50
N SER A 245 -15.97 0.84 -14.47
CA SER A 245 -17.37 0.43 -14.38
C SER A 245 -17.75 0.11 -12.92
N SER A 246 -19.04 0.02 -12.62
CA SER A 246 -19.53 -0.17 -11.25
C SER A 246 -19.20 -1.53 -10.64
N ASP A 247 -18.87 -2.50 -11.48
CA ASP A 247 -18.44 -3.85 -11.13
C ASP A 247 -16.90 -4.01 -11.23
N GLU A 248 -16.15 -2.90 -11.22
CA GLU A 248 -14.70 -2.93 -11.19
C GLU A 248 -14.14 -2.27 -9.93
N LEU A 249 -13.21 -2.95 -9.26
CA LEU A 249 -12.43 -2.43 -8.15
C LEU A 249 -11.12 -1.83 -8.66
N LEU A 250 -10.76 -0.64 -8.18
CA LEU A 250 -9.47 -0.03 -8.51
C LEU A 250 -8.36 -0.61 -7.63
N MET A 251 -7.40 -1.29 -8.23
CA MET A 251 -6.20 -1.78 -7.55
C MET A 251 -5.11 -0.71 -7.59
N ILE A 252 -4.60 -0.27 -6.44
CA ILE A 252 -3.51 0.71 -6.33
C ILE A 252 -2.31 0.04 -5.65
N GLN A 253 -1.35 -0.42 -6.45
CA GLN A 253 -0.17 -1.09 -5.92
C GLN A 253 0.91 -0.10 -5.47
N GLY A 254 1.59 -0.45 -4.38
CA GLY A 254 2.85 0.18 -3.99
C GLY A 254 4.03 -0.23 -4.88
N PRO A 255 5.20 0.40 -4.68
CA PRO A 255 6.42 0.05 -5.39
C PRO A 255 6.95 -1.29 -4.90
N LEU A 256 7.37 -2.14 -5.84
CA LEU A 256 8.06 -3.40 -5.60
C LEU A 256 9.27 -3.51 -6.53
N GLY A 257 10.43 -3.74 -5.95
CA GLY A 257 11.66 -3.89 -6.71
C GLY A 257 12.81 -4.49 -5.90
N LEU A 258 13.96 -4.58 -6.56
CA LEU A 258 15.21 -5.01 -5.94
C LEU A 258 16.10 -3.80 -5.65
N ASN A 259 16.48 -3.63 -4.39
CA ASN A 259 17.52 -2.70 -4.00
C ASN A 259 18.89 -3.31 -4.29
N LEU A 260 19.45 -2.98 -5.46
CA LEU A 260 20.74 -3.50 -5.91
C LEU A 260 21.95 -2.89 -5.16
N ARG A 261 21.76 -1.72 -4.54
CA ARG A 261 22.77 -1.00 -3.75
C ARG A 261 22.89 -1.53 -2.32
N ASN A 262 21.81 -2.14 -1.79
CA ASN A 262 21.80 -2.79 -0.49
C ASN A 262 21.69 -4.31 -0.65
N ARG A 263 22.81 -5.01 -0.50
CA ARG A 263 22.88 -6.46 -0.68
C ARG A 263 23.05 -7.18 0.65
N LYS A 264 22.18 -8.15 0.93
CA LYS A 264 22.35 -9.06 2.06
C LYS A 264 23.62 -9.90 1.83
N ALA A 265 24.53 -9.84 2.79
CA ALA A 265 25.85 -10.49 2.73
C ALA A 265 26.66 -10.13 1.46
N GLY A 266 26.43 -8.95 0.86
CA GLY A 266 27.12 -8.49 -0.35
C GLY A 266 26.67 -9.13 -1.67
N ILE A 267 25.80 -10.15 -1.62
CA ILE A 267 25.48 -10.99 -2.78
C ILE A 267 24.03 -10.80 -3.23
N MET A 268 23.05 -10.94 -2.33
CA MET A 268 21.63 -10.94 -2.71
C MET A 268 21.02 -9.55 -2.56
N PRO A 269 20.48 -8.92 -3.62
CA PRO A 269 19.72 -7.68 -3.49
C PRO A 269 18.57 -7.83 -2.50
N ARG A 270 18.32 -6.79 -1.70
CA ARG A 270 17.13 -6.76 -0.86
C ARG A 270 15.89 -6.50 -1.71
N VAL A 271 14.78 -7.13 -1.35
CA VAL A 271 13.46 -6.76 -1.87
C VAL A 271 13.03 -5.49 -1.14
N ASP A 272 12.55 -4.51 -1.89
CA ASP A 272 11.92 -3.30 -1.35
C ASP A 272 10.48 -3.24 -1.85
N GLY A 273 9.53 -3.32 -0.91
CA GLY A 273 8.09 -3.24 -1.17
C GLY A 273 7.46 -1.93 -0.69
N GLY A 274 8.27 -0.94 -0.27
CA GLY A 274 7.76 0.30 0.33
C GLY A 274 7.38 0.19 1.81
N GLU A 275 7.83 -0.85 2.54
CA GLU A 275 7.66 -0.95 4.00
C GLU A 275 8.48 0.15 4.69
N ILE A 276 7.86 0.87 5.62
CA ILE A 276 8.54 1.76 6.56
C ILE A 276 8.43 1.13 7.94
N SER A 277 9.57 0.74 8.50
CA SER A 277 9.63 0.07 9.81
C SER A 277 11.00 0.25 10.45
N ALA A 278 11.16 -0.26 11.67
CA ALA A 278 12.47 -0.31 12.32
C ALA A 278 13.50 -1.14 11.52
N ASP A 279 13.07 -2.18 10.80
CA ASP A 279 13.94 -3.05 10.00
C ASP A 279 14.11 -2.58 8.55
N ALA A 280 13.23 -1.69 8.10
CA ALA A 280 13.25 -1.05 6.80
C ALA A 280 13.16 0.49 6.97
N PRO A 281 14.22 1.14 7.50
CA PRO A 281 14.25 2.59 7.58
C PRO A 281 14.32 3.21 6.17
N PRO A 282 13.80 4.43 5.98
CA PRO A 282 13.89 5.15 4.72
C PRO A 282 15.31 5.70 4.51
N ASP A 283 15.68 5.83 3.24
CA ASP A 283 16.84 6.59 2.79
C ASP A 283 16.61 7.08 1.35
N GLU A 284 17.48 7.97 0.86
CA GLU A 284 17.39 8.52 -0.50
C GLU A 284 17.46 7.44 -1.59
N THR A 285 18.20 6.34 -1.36
CA THR A 285 18.26 5.24 -2.32
C THR A 285 16.90 4.54 -2.43
N ARG A 286 16.19 4.35 -1.33
CA ARG A 286 14.84 3.79 -1.33
C ARG A 286 13.84 4.74 -2.00
N VAL A 287 13.92 6.04 -1.72
CA VAL A 287 13.09 7.05 -2.41
C VAL A 287 13.28 6.97 -3.92
N ALA A 288 14.53 6.91 -4.39
CA ALA A 288 14.82 6.74 -5.81
C ALA A 288 14.18 5.47 -6.38
N LEU A 289 14.27 4.33 -5.67
CA LEU A 289 13.64 3.08 -6.10
C LEU A 289 12.11 3.18 -6.19
N TRP A 290 11.47 3.88 -5.25
CA TRP A 290 10.02 4.08 -5.27
C TRP A 290 9.58 4.95 -6.43
N VAL A 291 10.34 6.00 -6.74
CA VAL A 291 10.10 6.87 -7.89
C VAL A 291 10.36 6.13 -9.21
N ASP A 292 11.45 5.37 -9.30
CA ASP A 292 11.81 4.54 -10.46
C ASP A 292 10.82 3.38 -10.69
N ALA A 293 10.14 2.93 -9.65
CA ALA A 293 9.04 1.99 -9.78
C ALA A 293 7.89 2.59 -10.60
N GLY A 294 7.80 3.93 -10.71
CA GLY A 294 7.04 4.67 -11.72
C GLY A 294 5.57 4.28 -11.82
N VAL A 295 4.91 3.96 -10.71
CA VAL A 295 3.49 3.59 -10.72
C VAL A 295 2.67 4.80 -11.17
N HIS A 296 1.90 4.68 -12.25
CA HIS A 296 1.17 5.79 -12.87
C HIS A 296 -0.10 5.32 -13.57
N VAL A 297 -1.00 6.26 -13.85
CA VAL A 297 -2.13 6.06 -14.77
C VAL A 297 -1.60 6.10 -16.19
N ILE A 298 -1.92 5.10 -17.02
CA ILE A 298 -1.43 5.04 -18.39
C ILE A 298 -1.91 6.27 -19.17
N GLY A 299 -0.97 7.01 -19.75
CA GLY A 299 -1.22 8.28 -20.43
C GLY A 299 -0.93 9.53 -19.59
N ALA A 300 -0.60 9.38 -18.30
CA ALA A 300 -0.14 10.45 -17.41
C ALA A 300 1.14 10.04 -16.63
N PRO A 301 2.22 9.61 -17.30
CA PRO A 301 3.41 9.06 -16.65
C PRO A 301 4.24 10.09 -15.85
N GLU A 302 3.94 11.39 -16.00
CA GLU A 302 4.51 12.48 -15.22
C GLU A 302 3.95 12.56 -13.78
N HIS A 303 2.83 11.89 -13.49
CA HIS A 303 2.28 11.70 -12.16
C HIS A 303 2.67 10.32 -11.64
N VAL A 304 3.60 10.28 -10.68
CA VAL A 304 4.03 9.03 -10.04
C VAL A 304 3.37 8.88 -8.68
N PHE A 305 2.81 7.71 -8.42
CA PHE A 305 2.15 7.34 -7.19
C PHE A 305 3.03 6.40 -6.38
N VAL A 306 3.33 6.77 -5.13
CA VAL A 306 4.12 5.98 -4.20
C VAL A 306 3.25 5.66 -2.99
N LYS A 307 2.72 4.43 -2.99
CA LYS A 307 2.02 3.85 -1.85
C LYS A 307 3.01 3.08 -0.98
N LEU A 308 3.35 3.64 0.17
CA LEU A 308 4.15 3.00 1.20
C LEU A 308 3.23 2.34 2.22
N TYR A 309 3.76 1.44 3.04
CA TYR A 309 3.00 0.83 4.12
C TYR A 309 3.81 0.67 5.40
N THR A 310 3.10 0.49 6.52
CA THR A 310 3.69 0.21 7.82
C THR A 310 2.74 -0.60 8.69
N HIS A 311 3.27 -1.16 9.77
CA HIS A 311 2.50 -1.64 10.93
C HIS A 311 2.85 -0.73 12.12
N GLY A 312 2.25 0.45 12.14
CA GLY A 312 2.72 1.56 12.96
C GLY A 312 2.64 1.32 14.47
N LEU A 313 1.60 0.61 14.90
CA LEU A 313 1.32 0.38 16.32
C LEU A 313 2.08 -0.80 16.94
N GLN A 314 2.92 -1.50 16.18
CA GLN A 314 3.85 -2.46 16.76
C GLN A 314 4.93 -1.72 17.55
N GLU A 315 5.23 -2.14 18.79
CA GLU A 315 6.14 -1.43 19.72
C GLU A 315 7.44 -1.00 19.08
N LYS A 316 8.07 -1.93 18.35
CA LYS A 316 9.37 -1.70 17.72
C LYS A 316 9.29 -0.57 16.70
N ASN A 317 8.20 -0.49 15.94
CA ASN A 317 7.98 0.57 14.95
C ASN A 317 7.61 1.88 15.63
N LEU A 318 6.76 1.85 16.66
CA LEU A 318 6.39 3.02 17.44
C LEU A 318 7.62 3.72 18.05
N GLU A 319 8.53 2.94 18.64
CA GLU A 319 9.82 3.43 19.15
C GLU A 319 10.69 3.99 18.02
N ALA A 320 10.86 3.23 16.93
CA ALA A 320 11.68 3.67 15.81
C ALA A 320 11.17 4.98 15.18
N PHE A 321 9.85 5.14 15.08
CA PHE A 321 9.24 6.29 14.42
C PHE A 321 9.40 7.57 15.20
N PHE A 322 9.13 7.54 16.51
CA PHE A 322 9.06 8.75 17.32
C PHE A 322 10.32 8.97 18.17
N ASP A 323 10.98 7.91 18.64
CA ASP A 323 12.18 8.04 19.49
C ASP A 323 13.46 8.05 18.67
N GLN A 324 13.49 7.29 17.57
CA GLN A 324 14.66 7.17 16.67
C GLN A 324 14.51 8.00 15.38
N GLY A 325 13.38 8.71 15.22
CA GLY A 325 13.15 9.65 14.12
C GLY A 325 13.01 9.02 12.74
N VAL A 326 12.56 7.77 12.63
CA VAL A 326 12.44 7.08 11.34
C VAL A 326 11.42 7.75 10.42
N LEU A 327 10.27 8.21 10.93
CA LEU A 327 9.30 8.96 10.12
C LEU A 327 9.80 10.36 9.76
N ASP A 328 10.52 11.02 10.66
CA ASP A 328 11.16 12.31 10.38
C ASP A 328 12.16 12.20 9.20
N ARG A 329 12.95 11.13 9.20
CA ARG A 329 13.87 10.79 8.11
C ARG A 329 13.14 10.46 6.81
N LEU A 330 11.98 9.80 6.87
CA LEU A 330 11.16 9.50 5.68
C LEU A 330 10.80 10.80 4.96
N TYR A 331 10.17 11.73 5.67
CA TYR A 331 9.69 12.97 5.10
C TYR A 331 10.84 13.86 4.65
N THR A 332 11.91 13.98 5.44
CA THR A 332 13.14 14.69 5.04
C THR A 332 13.71 14.12 3.73
N SER A 333 13.81 12.78 3.63
CA SER A 333 14.37 12.13 2.43
C SER A 333 13.51 12.36 1.19
N LEU A 334 12.17 12.36 1.34
CA LEU A 334 11.23 12.66 0.25
C LEU A 334 11.35 14.11 -0.20
N GLU A 335 11.39 15.05 0.74
CA GLU A 335 11.52 16.48 0.47
C GLU A 335 12.84 16.82 -0.22
N GLU A 336 13.97 16.33 0.32
CA GLU A 336 15.29 16.55 -0.27
C GLU A 336 15.43 15.92 -1.65
N TYR A 337 14.89 14.72 -1.86
CA TYR A 337 14.87 14.08 -3.18
C TYR A 337 14.05 14.91 -4.17
N CYS A 338 12.80 15.26 -3.82
CA CYS A 338 11.93 16.02 -4.71
C CYS A 338 12.49 17.40 -5.03
N ALA A 339 13.04 18.11 -4.05
CA ALA A 339 13.68 19.42 -4.24
C ALA A 339 14.87 19.34 -5.20
N ARG A 340 15.75 18.34 -5.05
CA ARG A 340 16.91 18.14 -5.94
C ARG A 340 16.51 17.82 -7.38
N HIS A 341 15.40 17.11 -7.57
CA HIS A 341 14.96 16.67 -8.89
C HIS A 341 13.92 17.60 -9.55
N GLY A 342 13.42 18.60 -8.82
CA GLY A 342 12.38 19.53 -9.27
C GLY A 342 11.00 18.88 -9.41
N ILE A 343 10.66 17.98 -8.48
CA ILE A 343 9.40 17.24 -8.45
C ILE A 343 8.45 17.91 -7.44
N ASP A 344 7.19 18.12 -7.82
CA ASP A 344 6.11 18.58 -6.92
C ASP A 344 5.69 17.43 -6.00
N LEU A 345 6.18 17.42 -4.77
CA LEU A 345 5.79 16.46 -3.74
C LEU A 345 4.37 16.77 -3.25
N ARG A 346 3.56 15.73 -3.09
CA ARG A 346 2.20 15.80 -2.52
C ARG A 346 2.01 14.72 -1.47
N TYR A 347 1.75 15.14 -0.23
CA TYR A 347 1.31 14.21 0.81
C TYR A 347 -0.20 14.06 0.75
N GLU A 348 -0.67 12.82 0.60
CA GLU A 348 -2.07 12.49 0.38
C GLU A 348 -2.51 11.34 1.28
N THR A 349 -3.78 11.36 1.68
CA THR A 349 -4.42 10.15 2.23
C THR A 349 -4.72 9.16 1.10
N ALA A 350 -5.03 7.92 1.45
CA ALA A 350 -5.38 6.88 0.47
C ALA A 350 -6.60 7.30 -0.38
N TRP A 351 -7.57 7.96 0.23
CA TRP A 351 -8.72 8.52 -0.48
C TRP A 351 -8.33 9.64 -1.44
N GLU A 352 -7.45 10.55 -1.01
CA GLU A 352 -6.98 11.66 -1.87
C GLU A 352 -6.16 11.14 -3.05
N MET A 353 -5.31 10.13 -2.84
CA MET A 353 -4.60 9.43 -3.92
C MET A 353 -5.58 8.78 -4.90
N TYR A 354 -6.60 8.08 -4.40
CA TYR A 354 -7.68 7.53 -5.23
C TYR A 354 -8.38 8.62 -6.06
N GLN A 355 -8.71 9.77 -5.46
CA GLN A 355 -9.34 10.89 -6.17
C GLN A 355 -8.42 11.52 -7.24
N ALA A 356 -7.11 11.62 -6.96
CA ALA A 356 -6.12 12.09 -7.91
C ALA A 356 -6.02 11.14 -9.12
N ILE A 357 -6.01 9.84 -8.87
CA ILE A 357 -6.02 8.81 -9.93
C ILE A 357 -7.28 8.92 -10.79
N LEU A 358 -8.47 9.04 -10.18
CA LEU A 358 -9.72 9.21 -10.93
C LEU A 358 -9.71 10.48 -11.79
N SER A 359 -9.19 11.58 -11.25
CA SER A 359 -9.07 12.85 -11.99
C SER A 359 -8.23 12.66 -13.25
N LEU A 360 -7.08 11.99 -13.14
CA LEU A 360 -6.22 11.68 -14.29
C LEU A 360 -6.90 10.73 -15.29
N ILE A 361 -7.62 9.71 -14.80
CA ILE A 361 -8.40 8.80 -15.67
C ILE A 361 -9.44 9.59 -16.47
N GLU A 362 -10.02 10.64 -15.91
CA GLU A 362 -10.96 11.52 -16.61
C GLU A 362 -10.29 12.59 -17.49
N GLY A 363 -8.95 12.60 -17.56
CA GLY A 363 -8.18 13.60 -18.32
C GLY A 363 -8.11 14.97 -17.65
N ARG A 364 -8.29 15.03 -16.33
CA ARG A 364 -8.23 16.24 -15.52
C ARG A 364 -6.98 16.25 -14.64
N GLU A 365 -6.40 17.43 -14.46
CA GLU A 365 -5.34 17.65 -13.48
C GLU A 365 -5.88 17.47 -12.05
N PRO A 366 -5.22 16.69 -11.17
CA PRO A 366 -5.64 16.54 -9.79
C PRO A 366 -5.66 17.89 -9.08
N GLU A 367 -6.82 18.22 -8.48
CA GLU A 367 -7.07 19.55 -7.91
C GLU A 367 -5.99 19.98 -6.91
N ARG A 368 -5.69 21.27 -6.91
CA ARG A 368 -4.87 21.91 -5.88
C ARG A 368 -5.75 22.25 -4.70
N ARG A 369 -5.99 21.29 -3.80
CA ARG A 369 -6.57 21.61 -2.49
C ARG A 369 -5.61 22.54 -1.76
N VAL A 370 -6.05 23.78 -1.55
CA VAL A 370 -5.38 24.72 -0.66
C VAL A 370 -5.91 24.41 0.73
N TYR A 371 -5.08 23.80 1.55
CA TYR A 371 -5.40 23.56 2.95
C TYR A 371 -5.19 24.90 3.67
N SER A 372 -6.30 25.53 4.09
CA SER A 372 -6.31 26.83 4.77
C SER A 372 -5.97 26.71 6.25
#